data_AF-A0A409XIU8-F1
#
_entry.id   AF-A0A409XIU8-F1
#
_cell.length_a   1.000
_cell.length_b   1.000
_cell.length_c   1.000
_cell.angle_alpha   90.00
_cell.angle_beta   90.00
_cell.angle_gamma   90.00
#
_symmetry.space_group_name_H-M   'P 1'
#
loop_
_entity.id
_entity.type
_entity.pdbx_description
1 polymer ?
#
loop_
_entity_poly.entity_id
_entity_poly.type
_entity_poly.pdbx_seq_one_letter_code
_entity_poly.pdbx_strand_id
1 'polypeptide(L)'
;MCPKRVITANDTQVEKRLNEAVQLLKLMQKPNIAVVRKDINERYGVNIPYHTLRNRYHGITWPYKKAHRSQQLLAPEAERVLVDWIHFYSDTSHPATTTTTTTTKTATKRTSKWATTHVL
;
A
#
# COMPACT_ATOMS: atom_id res chain seq x y z
N MET A 1 13.35 -1.22 -24.42
CA MET A 1 13.04 -1.73 -23.05
C MET A 1 11.53 -1.75 -22.87
N CYS A 2 10.94 -2.83 -22.35
CA CYS A 2 9.51 -2.80 -22.00
C CYS A 2 9.33 -1.98 -20.70
N PRO A 3 8.38 -1.03 -20.63
CA PRO A 3 8.13 -0.31 -19.39
C PRO A 3 7.66 -1.31 -18.32
N LYS A 4 8.37 -1.38 -17.19
CA LYS A 4 7.88 -2.08 -16.01
C LYS A 4 6.63 -1.33 -15.52
N ARG A 5 5.43 -1.77 -15.93
CA ARG A 5 4.19 -1.36 -15.27
C ARG A 5 4.36 -1.64 -13.78
N VAL A 6 4.51 -0.59 -12.98
CA VAL A 6 4.19 -0.65 -11.57
C VAL A 6 2.71 -1.02 -11.54
N ILE A 7 2.41 -2.23 -11.06
CA ILE A 7 1.01 -2.63 -10.88
C ILE A 7 0.50 -1.75 -9.76
N THR A 8 -0.26 -0.72 -10.15
CA THR A 8 -0.98 0.10 -9.21
C THR A 8 -1.85 -0.82 -8.36
N ALA A 9 -1.75 -0.68 -7.04
CA ALA A 9 -2.59 -1.43 -6.13
C ALA A 9 -4.05 -1.23 -6.56
N ASN A 10 -4.78 -2.33 -6.76
CA ASN A 10 -6.18 -2.39 -7.22
C ASN A 10 -6.45 -2.41 -8.76
N ASP A 11 -5.48 -2.74 -9.62
CA ASP A 11 -5.80 -3.09 -11.02
C ASP A 11 -6.68 -4.36 -11.09
N THR A 12 -7.97 -4.15 -11.38
CA THR A 12 -9.01 -5.18 -11.35
C THR A 12 -8.82 -6.23 -12.47
N GLN A 13 -8.18 -5.87 -13.58
CA GLN A 13 -7.88 -6.83 -14.64
C GLN A 13 -6.79 -7.81 -14.19
N VAL A 14 -5.72 -7.31 -13.56
CA VAL A 14 -4.63 -8.13 -13.01
C VAL A 14 -5.15 -9.11 -11.95
N GLU A 15 -5.99 -8.64 -11.02
CA GLU A 15 -6.61 -9.50 -10.01
C GLU A 15 -7.51 -10.59 -10.62
N LYS A 16 -8.27 -10.29 -11.69
CA LYS A 16 -9.07 -11.31 -12.41
C LYS A 16 -8.16 -12.39 -13.01
N ARG A 17 -7.07 -12.01 -13.69
CA ARG A 17 -6.14 -12.95 -14.32
C ARG A 17 -5.28 -13.72 -13.30
N LEU A 18 -4.97 -13.14 -12.14
CA LEU A 18 -4.36 -13.85 -11.01
C LEU A 18 -5.27 -14.98 -10.50
N ASN A 19 -6.58 -14.74 -10.35
CA ASN A 19 -7.50 -15.77 -9.88
C ASN A 19 -7.70 -16.88 -10.93
N GLU A 20 -7.77 -16.53 -12.22
CA GLU A 20 -7.78 -17.48 -13.35
C GLU A 20 -6.52 -18.37 -13.36
N ALA A 21 -5.33 -17.77 -13.22
CA ALA A 21 -4.06 -18.47 -13.09
C ALA A 21 -4.03 -19.45 -11.91
N VAL A 22 -4.55 -19.05 -10.75
CA VAL A 22 -4.64 -19.91 -9.55
C VAL A 22 -5.63 -21.06 -9.76
N GLN A 23 -6.75 -20.84 -10.46
CA GLN A 23 -7.68 -21.92 -10.80
C GLN A 23 -7.02 -22.94 -11.73
N LEU A 24 -6.34 -22.50 -12.79
CA LEU A 24 -5.59 -23.39 -13.69
C LEU A 24 -4.54 -24.20 -12.93
N LEU A 25 -3.73 -23.57 -12.07
CA LEU A 25 -2.73 -24.26 -11.26
C LEU A 25 -3.32 -25.32 -10.32
N LYS A 26 -4.54 -25.10 -9.80
CA LYS A 26 -5.24 -26.09 -8.95
C LYS A 26 -5.81 -27.28 -9.72
N LEU A 27 -6.02 -27.16 -11.02
CA LEU A 27 -6.49 -28.25 -11.89
C LEU A 27 -5.32 -29.12 -12.40
N MET A 28 -4.07 -28.62 -12.35
CA MET A 28 -2.90 -29.36 -12.81
C MET A 28 -2.43 -30.38 -11.78
N GLN A 29 -2.26 -31.65 -12.20
CA GLN A 29 -1.67 -32.70 -11.37
C GLN A 29 -0.23 -32.39 -10.93
N LYS A 30 0.52 -31.63 -11.74
CA LYS A 30 1.86 -31.11 -11.41
C LYS A 30 1.92 -29.61 -11.73
N PRO A 31 1.67 -28.71 -10.75
CA PRO A 31 1.52 -27.27 -11.00
C PRO A 31 2.84 -26.63 -11.44
N ASN A 32 2.84 -25.96 -12.60
CA ASN A 32 3.99 -25.20 -13.10
C ASN A 32 3.65 -23.70 -13.20
N ILE A 33 3.99 -22.96 -12.15
CA ILE A 33 3.70 -21.53 -11.99
C ILE A 33 4.36 -20.69 -13.08
N ALA A 34 5.57 -21.06 -13.53
CA ALA A 34 6.30 -20.29 -14.54
C ALA A 34 5.63 -20.38 -15.91
N VAL A 35 5.12 -21.56 -16.28
CA VAL A 35 4.42 -21.81 -17.55
C VAL A 35 3.06 -21.12 -17.58
N VAL A 36 2.21 -21.31 -16.54
CA VAL A 36 0.88 -20.67 -16.48
C VAL A 36 0.98 -19.15 -16.47
N ARG A 37 1.97 -18.58 -15.77
CA ARG A 37 2.25 -17.14 -15.82
C ARG A 37 2.64 -16.67 -17.22
N LYS A 38 3.47 -17.43 -17.93
CA LYS A 38 3.91 -17.08 -19.29
C LYS A 38 2.72 -17.08 -20.26
N ASP A 39 1.93 -18.14 -20.28
CA ASP A 39 0.74 -18.28 -21.14
C ASP A 39 -0.27 -17.14 -20.91
N ILE A 40 -0.61 -16.82 -19.66
CA ILE A 40 -1.56 -15.73 -19.35
C ILE A 40 -0.97 -14.35 -19.69
N ASN A 41 0.32 -14.14 -19.46
CA ASN A 41 0.98 -12.88 -19.83
C ASN A 41 1.00 -12.70 -21.36
N GLU A 42 1.23 -13.76 -22.13
CA GLU A 42 1.26 -13.73 -23.60
C GLU A 42 -0.16 -13.61 -24.19
N ARG A 43 -1.13 -14.37 -23.68
CA ARG A 43 -2.53 -14.38 -24.16
C ARG A 43 -3.27 -13.05 -23.92
N TYR A 44 -2.96 -12.33 -22.83
CA TYR A 44 -3.69 -11.12 -22.45
C TYR A 44 -2.85 -9.83 -22.43
N GLY A 45 -1.53 -9.91 -22.65
CA GLY A 45 -0.64 -8.74 -22.57
C GLY A 45 -0.49 -8.14 -21.17
N VAL A 46 -0.95 -8.85 -20.13
CA VAL A 46 -0.93 -8.39 -18.73
C VAL A 46 0.27 -8.99 -18.00
N ASN A 47 1.14 -8.19 -17.40
CA ASN A 47 2.29 -8.70 -16.64
C ASN A 47 1.89 -9.11 -15.21
N ILE A 48 1.71 -10.41 -14.97
CA ILE A 48 1.48 -10.95 -13.62
C ILE A 48 2.81 -11.21 -12.89
N PRO A 49 3.00 -10.75 -11.63
CA PRO A 49 4.21 -11.05 -10.86
C PRO A 49 4.24 -12.50 -10.39
N TYR A 50 5.38 -13.16 -10.58
CA TYR A 50 5.58 -14.56 -10.20
C TYR A 50 5.35 -14.80 -8.70
N HIS A 51 5.95 -13.97 -7.83
CA HIS A 51 5.82 -14.13 -6.38
C HIS A 51 4.38 -13.93 -5.90
N THR A 52 3.65 -12.98 -6.48
CA THR A 52 2.22 -12.77 -6.17
C THR A 52 1.40 -14.00 -6.56
N LEU A 53 1.58 -14.53 -7.77
CA LEU A 53 0.88 -15.74 -8.22
C LEU A 53 1.21 -16.96 -7.34
N ARG A 54 2.50 -17.19 -7.04
CA ARG A 54 2.95 -18.27 -6.16
C ARG A 54 2.33 -18.18 -4.77
N ASN A 55 2.43 -17.02 -4.13
CA ASN A 55 1.93 -16.83 -2.77
C ASN A 55 0.39 -16.94 -2.73
N ARG A 56 -0.29 -16.51 -3.79
CA ARG A 56 -1.75 -16.67 -3.93
C ARG A 56 -2.18 -18.12 -4.14
N TYR A 57 -1.42 -18.90 -4.92
CA TYR A 57 -1.64 -20.32 -5.09
C TYR A 57 -1.50 -21.09 -3.76
N HIS A 58 -0.50 -20.74 -2.94
CA HIS A 58 -0.31 -21.30 -1.60
C HIS A 58 -1.24 -20.68 -0.51
N GLY A 59 -2.12 -19.75 -0.85
CA GLY A 59 -3.04 -19.11 0.12
C GLY A 59 -2.39 -18.13 1.11
N ILE A 60 -1.12 -17.76 0.90
CA ILE A 60 -0.35 -16.88 1.79
C ILE A 60 -0.82 -15.41 1.69
N THR A 61 -1.18 -14.96 0.49
CA THR A 61 -1.60 -13.58 0.23
C THR A 61 -3.06 -13.50 -0.23
N TRP A 62 -3.76 -12.45 0.22
CA TRP A 62 -5.17 -12.21 -0.09
C TRP A 62 -5.32 -11.09 -1.15
N PRO A 63 -6.46 -11.02 -1.88
CA PRO A 63 -6.75 -9.87 -2.75
C PRO A 63 -6.79 -8.58 -1.91
N TYR A 64 -6.41 -7.44 -2.50
CA TYR A 64 -6.40 -6.15 -1.78
C TYR A 64 -7.71 -5.88 -1.01
N LYS A 65 -8.87 -6.08 -1.65
CA LYS A 65 -10.21 -5.94 -1.06
C LYS A 65 -10.51 -6.87 0.12
N LYS A 66 -9.68 -7.89 0.36
CA LYS A 66 -9.76 -8.83 1.49
C LYS A 66 -8.55 -8.75 2.43
N ALA A 67 -7.49 -8.03 2.06
CA ALA A 67 -6.27 -7.89 2.86
C ALA A 67 -6.54 -7.26 4.24
N HIS A 68 -7.50 -6.32 4.31
CA HIS A 68 -7.98 -5.77 5.58
C HIS A 68 -8.49 -6.84 6.54
N ARG A 69 -9.17 -7.91 6.07
CA ARG A 69 -9.63 -9.00 6.94
C ARG A 69 -8.48 -9.82 7.53
N SER A 70 -7.38 -9.98 6.79
CA SER A 70 -6.15 -10.59 7.33
C SER A 70 -5.32 -9.65 8.20
N GLN A 71 -5.70 -8.37 8.29
CA GLN A 71 -5.05 -7.33 9.11
C GLN A 71 -5.95 -6.86 10.28
N GLN A 72 -7.19 -7.33 10.37
CA GLN A 72 -8.08 -7.07 11.50
C GLN A 72 -7.53 -7.75 12.75
N LEU A 73 -7.08 -6.94 13.71
CA LEU A 73 -6.63 -7.38 15.03
C LEU A 73 -7.80 -7.66 15.98
N LEU A 74 -8.96 -7.05 15.71
CA LEU A 74 -10.18 -7.13 16.51
C LEU A 74 -11.25 -7.93 15.76
N ALA A 75 -12.11 -8.62 16.51
CA ALA A 75 -13.34 -9.16 15.97
C ALA A 75 -14.28 -8.01 15.51
N PRO A 76 -15.14 -8.21 14.50
CA PRO A 76 -16.02 -7.15 13.98
C PRO A 76 -16.90 -6.49 15.05
N GLU A 77 -17.28 -7.24 16.09
CA GLU A 77 -18.08 -6.78 17.22
C GLU A 77 -17.26 -5.84 18.13
N ALA A 78 -15.99 -6.19 18.38
CA ALA A 78 -15.07 -5.37 19.17
C ALA A 78 -14.62 -4.10 18.40
N GLU A 79 -14.49 -4.20 17.07
CA GLU A 79 -14.22 -3.04 16.20
C GLU A 79 -15.37 -2.03 16.25
N ARG A 80 -16.64 -2.49 16.22
CA ARG A 80 -17.82 -1.62 16.39
C ARG A 80 -17.81 -0.91 17.74
N VAL A 81 -17.62 -1.65 18.83
CA VAL A 81 -17.55 -1.06 20.17
C VAL A 81 -16.42 -0.01 20.23
N LEU A 82 -15.24 -0.31 19.70
CA LEU A 82 -14.14 0.66 19.64
C LEU A 82 -14.50 1.92 18.84
N VAL A 83 -15.19 1.78 17.70
CA VAL A 83 -15.68 2.91 16.89
C VAL A 83 -16.71 3.74 17.66
N ASP A 84 -17.66 3.11 18.35
CA ASP A 84 -18.65 3.80 19.19
C ASP A 84 -17.99 4.59 20.32
N TRP A 85 -16.97 4.01 20.99
CA TRP A 85 -16.17 4.72 21.99
C TRP A 85 -15.38 5.89 21.40
N ILE A 86 -14.79 5.74 20.20
CA ILE A 86 -14.08 6.83 19.51
C ILE A 86 -15.05 7.96 19.15
N HIS A 87 -16.25 7.66 18.67
CA HIS A 87 -17.29 8.67 18.43
C HIS A 87 -17.71 9.37 19.72
N PHE A 88 -18.05 8.62 20.77
CA PHE A 88 -18.39 9.17 22.08
C PHE A 88 -17.29 10.08 22.64
N TYR A 89 -16.01 9.68 22.55
CA TYR A 89 -14.89 10.52 22.97
C TYR A 89 -14.67 11.74 22.07
N SER A 90 -14.96 11.64 20.77
CA SER A 90 -14.86 12.79 19.85
C SER A 90 -15.93 13.84 20.15
N ASP A 91 -17.17 13.40 20.38
CA ASP A 91 -18.33 14.25 20.66
C ASP A 91 -18.25 14.87 22.07
N THR A 92 -17.68 14.16 23.05
CA THR A 92 -17.46 14.68 24.41
C THR A 92 -16.18 15.49 24.54
N SER A 93 -15.16 15.24 23.71
CA SER A 93 -14.02 16.14 23.60
C SER A 93 -14.50 17.48 23.05
N HIS A 94 -14.55 18.48 23.93
CA HIS A 94 -14.63 19.86 23.48
C HIS A 94 -13.45 20.08 22.52
N PRO A 95 -13.66 20.71 21.34
CA PRO A 95 -12.58 20.91 20.39
C PRO A 95 -11.47 21.65 21.13
N ALA A 96 -10.35 20.95 21.35
CA ALA A 96 -9.26 21.49 22.15
C ALA A 96 -8.84 22.78 21.48
N THR A 97 -9.12 23.91 22.15
CA THR A 97 -8.92 25.24 21.58
C THR A 97 -7.53 25.28 20.99
N THR A 98 -7.44 25.50 19.68
CA THR A 98 -6.17 25.63 18.96
C THR A 98 -5.49 26.89 19.45
N THR A 99 -4.93 26.80 20.65
CA THR A 99 -4.14 27.84 21.29
C THR A 99 -2.88 27.89 20.47
N THR A 100 -2.92 28.77 19.48
CA THR A 100 -1.84 29.06 18.57
C THR A 100 -0.59 29.32 19.40
N THR A 101 0.27 28.31 19.53
CA THR A 101 1.62 28.50 20.02
C THR A 101 2.33 29.29 18.92
N THR A 102 2.19 30.62 18.99
CA THR A 102 3.03 31.55 18.25
C THR A 102 4.44 31.42 18.78
N THR A 103 5.14 30.38 18.33
CA THR A 103 6.58 30.22 18.52
C THR A 103 7.22 31.35 17.73
N THR A 104 7.47 32.46 18.41
CA THR A 104 8.08 33.65 17.88
C THR A 104 9.47 33.30 17.37
N LYS A 105 9.59 33.05 16.07
CA LYS A 105 10.88 32.98 15.39
C LYS A 105 11.51 34.38 15.42
N THR A 106 12.29 34.65 16.47
CA THR A 106 13.15 35.83 16.57
C THR A 106 14.19 35.75 15.46
N ALA A 107 13.89 36.41 14.35
CA ALA A 107 14.77 36.49 13.20
C ALA A 107 15.92 37.48 13.49
N THR A 108 16.97 36.99 14.16
CA THR A 108 18.22 37.75 14.34
C THR A 108 18.96 37.87 13.01
N LYS A 109 18.48 38.77 12.14
CA LYS A 109 19.28 39.30 11.03
C LYS A 109 20.46 40.07 11.63
N ARG A 110 21.68 39.56 11.48
CA ARG A 110 22.89 40.37 11.60
C ARG A 110 23.78 40.17 10.39
N THR A 111 23.51 40.99 9.36
CA THR A 111 24.53 41.46 8.42
C THR A 111 25.69 42.10 9.22
N SER A 112 26.94 42.17 8.79
CA SER A 112 27.45 42.49 7.45
C SER A 112 28.99 42.48 7.45
N LYS A 113 29.64 42.19 6.30
CA LYS A 113 30.95 42.71 5.83
C LYS A 113 32.19 42.47 6.76
N TRP A 114 33.42 42.27 6.30
CA TRP A 114 34.05 42.35 4.97
C TRP A 114 34.68 40.95 4.67
N ALA A 115 35.74 40.68 3.90
CA ALA A 115 36.68 41.49 3.11
C ALA A 115 37.21 40.68 1.89
N THR A 116 38.10 41.31 1.12
CA THR A 116 38.82 40.77 -0.05
C THR A 116 40.29 40.53 0.29
N THR A 117 40.89 39.42 -0.14
CA THR A 117 42.28 39.39 -0.65
C THR A 117 42.48 38.22 -1.64
N HIS A 118 43.03 38.50 -2.83
CA HIS A 118 43.67 37.50 -3.69
C HIS A 118 45.10 37.25 -3.22
N VAL A 119 45.57 36.00 -3.23
CA VAL A 119 46.99 35.68 -3.51
C VAL A 119 47.05 34.44 -4.40
N LEU A 120 47.97 34.53 -5.36
CA LEU A 120 48.39 33.60 -6.43
C LEU A 120 48.30 32.10 -6.11
#